data_AF-A0A920LPI1-F1
#
_entry.id   AF-A0A920LPI1-F1
#
_cell.length_a   1.000
_cell.length_b   1.000
_cell.length_c   1.000
_cell.angle_alpha   90.00
_cell.angle_beta   90.00
_cell.angle_gamma   90.00
#
_symmetry.space_group_name_H-M   'P 1'
#
loop_
_entity.id
_entity.type
_entity.pdbx_description
1 polymer ?
#
loop_
_entity_poly.entity_id
_entity_poly.type
_entity_poly.pdbx_seq_one_letter_code
_entity_poly.pdbx_strand_id
1 'polypeptide(L)' 'MSSEDSKVTLATTMPLVTGTTRVFGTIAHPADHVRAPTVFNSIFAERGLDHVMVPIDAPPYSLAEILAALRPFPISAAWP' A
#
# COMPACT_ATOMS: atom_id res chain seq x y z
N MET A 1 38.07 -0.36 1.12
CA MET A 1 37.71 0.79 0.27
C MET A 1 37.43 0.25 -1.13
N SER A 2 36.22 -0.29 -1.36
CA SER A 2 35.77 -0.66 -2.71
C SER A 2 34.54 0.17 -3.03
N SER A 3 34.67 0.83 -4.17
CA SER A 3 33.95 2.00 -4.67
C SER A 3 32.60 1.66 -5.31
N GLU A 4 31.86 0.69 -4.78
CA GLU A 4 30.51 0.33 -5.26
C GLU A 4 29.39 0.77 -4.32
N ASP A 5 29.70 1.09 -3.05
CA ASP A 5 28.71 1.60 -2.08
C ASP A 5 28.35 3.08 -2.28
N SER A 6 29.05 3.80 -3.16
CA SER A 6 28.93 5.27 -3.32
C SER A 6 28.00 5.74 -4.45
N LYS A 7 27.17 4.87 -5.04
CA LYS A 7 26.19 5.27 -6.07
C LYS A 7 24.72 5.08 -5.72
N VAL A 8 24.39 4.53 -4.55
CA VAL A 8 23.00 4.51 -4.07
C VAL A 8 22.81 5.67 -3.08
N THR A 9 22.93 6.89 -3.59
CA THR A 9 22.64 8.10 -2.81
C THR A 9 21.86 9.03 -3.73
N LEU A 10 20.58 9.26 -3.38
CA LEU A 10 19.61 10.22 -3.94
C LEU A 10 18.60 9.76 -5.00
N ALA A 11 18.19 8.50 -5.03
CA ALA A 11 16.89 8.15 -5.60
C ALA A 11 15.91 7.90 -4.44
N THR A 12 14.80 8.63 -4.40
CA THR A 12 13.57 8.27 -3.66
C THR A 12 13.31 6.79 -3.89
N THR A 13 13.79 5.95 -2.99
CA THR A 13 13.71 4.50 -3.15
C THR A 13 12.37 4.14 -2.57
N MET A 14 11.41 3.81 -3.44
CA MET A 14 10.13 3.28 -3.01
C MET A 14 10.41 2.18 -1.97
N PRO A 15 9.79 2.23 -0.77
CA PRO A 15 10.10 1.26 0.27
C PRO A 15 9.85 -0.15 -0.28
N LEU A 16 10.87 -1.00 -0.18
CA LEU A 16 10.80 -2.37 -0.65
C LEU A 16 9.76 -3.12 0.19
N VAL A 17 8.73 -3.66 -0.45
CA VAL A 17 7.73 -4.48 0.23
C VAL A 17 8.36 -5.81 0.65
N THR A 18 8.23 -6.15 1.93
CA THR A 18 8.75 -7.38 2.53
C THR A 18 7.61 -8.30 2.97
N GLY A 19 7.93 -9.48 3.50
CA GLY A 19 6.93 -10.39 4.08
C GLY A 19 6.30 -9.90 5.39
N THR A 20 6.84 -8.84 6.01
CA THR A 20 6.28 -8.22 7.21
C THR A 20 5.45 -6.98 6.94
N THR A 21 5.46 -6.48 5.70
CA THR A 21 4.75 -5.26 5.31
C THR A 21 3.25 -5.44 5.50
N ARG A 22 2.63 -4.51 6.24
CA ARG A 22 1.17 -4.51 6.43
C ARG A 22 0.47 -3.84 5.25
N VAL A 23 -0.53 -4.52 4.71
CA VAL A 23 -1.32 -4.01 3.58
C VAL A 23 -2.64 -3.42 4.09
N PHE A 24 -2.93 -2.21 3.63
CA PHE A 24 -4.18 -1.49 3.84
C PHE A 24 -4.91 -1.39 2.50
N GLY A 25 -6.21 -1.72 2.47
CA GLY A 25 -7.03 -1.61 1.26
C GLY A 25 -7.98 -0.43 1.34
N THR A 26 -8.11 0.33 0.24
CA THR A 26 -9.25 1.25 0.06
C THR A 26 -10.14 0.73 -1.06
N ILE A 27 -11.42 0.52 -0.76
CA ILE A 27 -12.40 -0.03 -1.71
C ILE A 27 -13.21 1.13 -2.28
N ALA A 28 -13.23 1.27 -3.60
CA ALA A 28 -13.97 2.31 -4.30
C ALA A 28 -14.30 1.89 -5.73
N HIS A 29 -15.16 2.66 -6.40
CA HIS A 29 -15.37 2.54 -7.84
C HIS A 29 -15.80 3.90 -8.43
N PRO A 30 -15.09 4.44 -9.45
CA PRO A 30 -13.77 4.02 -9.92
C PRO A 30 -12.68 4.35 -8.88
N ALA A 31 -11.74 3.43 -8.65
CA ALA A 31 -10.69 3.63 -7.65
C ALA A 31 -9.59 4.64 -8.07
N ASP A 32 -9.49 4.98 -9.35
CA ASP A 32 -8.44 5.89 -9.90
C ASP A 32 -8.50 7.32 -9.33
N HIS A 33 -9.67 7.76 -8.86
CA HIS A 33 -9.85 9.09 -8.28
C HIS A 33 -9.57 9.14 -6.77
N VAL A 34 -9.27 8.00 -6.14
CA VAL A 34 -9.09 7.93 -4.69
C VAL A 34 -7.72 8.49 -4.32
N ARG A 35 -7.72 9.55 -3.51
CA ARG A 35 -6.49 10.21 -3.02
C ARG A 35 -5.86 9.52 -1.81
N ALA A 36 -6.61 8.66 -1.13
CA ALA A 36 -6.16 8.01 0.10
C ALA A 36 -4.81 7.28 -0.05
N PRO A 37 -4.57 6.43 -1.09
CA PRO A 37 -3.30 5.72 -1.23
C PRO A 37 -2.09 6.66 -1.29
N THR A 38 -2.19 7.75 -2.07
CA THR A 38 -1.10 8.73 -2.20
C THR A 38 -0.80 9.42 -0.89
N VAL A 39 -1.83 9.83 -0.15
CA VAL A 39 -1.68 10.53 1.14
C VAL A 39 -1.12 9.58 2.20
N PHE A 40 -1.71 8.39 2.36
CA PHE A 40 -1.31 7.45 3.40
C PHE A 40 0.07 6.85 3.13
N ASN A 41 0.42 6.49 1.89
CA ASN A 41 1.75 5.97 1.59
C ASN A 41 2.86 7.01 1.85
N SER A 42 2.58 8.29 1.60
CA SER A 42 3.50 9.38 1.95
C SER A 42 3.71 9.45 3.46
N ILE A 43 2.61 9.40 4.24
CA ILE A 43 2.66 9.41 5.71
C ILE A 43 3.38 8.16 6.26
N PHE A 44 3.16 6.98 5.67
CA PHE A 44 3.83 5.75 6.08
C PHE A 44 5.34 5.85 5.86
N ALA A 45 5.76 6.37 4.71
CA ALA A 45 7.16 6.61 4.40
C ALA A 45 7.79 7.64 5.35
N GLU A 46 7.13 8.78 5.59
CA GLU A 46 7.61 9.82 6.51
C GLU A 46 7.75 9.31 7.96
N ARG A 47 6.88 8.40 8.38
CA ARG A 47 6.89 7.82 9.73
C ARG A 47 7.73 6.54 9.85
N GLY A 48 8.34 6.07 8.76
CA GLY A 48 9.09 4.81 8.73
C GLY A 48 8.25 3.58 9.05
N LEU A 49 6.95 3.62 8.72
CA LEU A 49 6.04 2.49 8.92
C LEU A 49 6.15 1.53 7.74
N ASP A 50 6.34 0.24 8.02
CA ASP A 50 6.37 -0.84 7.01
C ASP A 50 4.94 -1.19 6.53
N HIS A 51 4.26 -0.18 6.00
CA HIS A 51 2.85 -0.20 5.62
C HIS A 51 2.69 0.26 4.17
N VAL A 52 1.73 -0.34 3.46
CA VAL A 52 1.34 0.11 2.12
C VAL A 52 -0.18 0.14 2.00
N MET A 53 -0.72 1.21 1.44
CA MET A 53 -2.11 1.32 1.04
C MET A 53 -2.27 1.08 -0.46
N VAL A 54 -3.19 0.18 -0.81
CA VAL A 54 -3.50 -0.24 -2.18
C VAL A 54 -4.97 0.05 -2.50
N PRO A 55 -5.28 0.78 -3.59
CA PRO A 55 -6.65 0.93 -4.07
C PRO A 55 -7.17 -0.36 -4.70
N ILE A 56 -8.40 -0.73 -4.37
CA ILE A 56 -9.12 -1.88 -4.91
C ILE A 56 -10.34 -1.33 -5.63
N ASP A 57 -10.35 -1.42 -6.96
CA ASP A 57 -11.53 -1.09 -7.75
C ASP A 57 -12.58 -2.20 -7.60
N ALA A 58 -13.69 -1.87 -6.96
CA ALA A 58 -14.78 -2.80 -6.68
C ALA A 58 -16.10 -2.28 -7.26
N PRO A 59 -16.36 -2.56 -8.55
CA PRO A 59 -17.65 -2.29 -9.15
C PRO A 59 -18.81 -2.91 -8.34
N PRO A 60 -20.01 -2.29 -8.31
CA PRO A 60 -21.12 -2.77 -7.50
C PRO A 60 -21.52 -4.23 -7.76
N TYR A 61 -21.37 -4.71 -9.00
CA TYR A 61 -21.72 -6.07 -9.39
C TYR A 61 -20.74 -7.14 -8.90
N SER A 62 -19.51 -6.78 -8.57
CA SER A 62 -18.46 -7.69 -8.10
C SER A 62 -18.06 -7.48 -6.63
N LEU A 63 -18.62 -6.45 -5.98
CA LEU A 63 -18.29 -6.09 -4.60
C LEU A 63 -18.38 -7.28 -3.62
N ALA A 64 -19.44 -8.09 -3.72
CA ALA A 64 -19.62 -9.24 -2.82
C ALA A 64 -18.52 -10.29 -2.99
N GLU A 65 -18.11 -10.56 -4.23
CA GLU A 65 -17.04 -11.50 -4.56
C GLU A 65 -15.68 -10.97 -4.08
N ILE A 66 -15.41 -9.69 -4.30
CA ILE A 66 -14.18 -9.03 -3.83
C ILE A 66 -14.09 -9.06 -2.31
N LEU A 67 -15.17 -8.74 -1.60
CA LEU A 67 -15.20 -8.80 -0.13
C LEU A 67 -15.02 -10.23 0.38
N ALA A 68 -15.58 -11.23 -0.30
CA ALA A 68 -15.39 -12.64 0.05
C ALA A 68 -13.92 -13.06 -0.14
N ALA A 69 -13.27 -12.64 -1.22
CA ALA A 69 -11.87 -12.91 -1.51
C ALA A 69 -10.90 -12.20 -0.54
N LEU A 70 -11.25 -11.00 -0.08
CA LEU A 70 -10.44 -10.22 0.88
C LEU A 70 -10.56 -10.69 2.32
N ARG A 71 -11.66 -11.38 2.69
CA ARG A 71 -11.89 -11.86 4.05
C ARG A 71 -10.76 -12.74 4.64
N PRO A 72 -10.20 -13.73 3.92
CA PRO A 72 -9.08 -14.51 4.42
C PRO A 72 -7.72 -13.79 4.34
N PHE A 73 -7.65 -12.69 3.58
CA PHE A 73 -6.42 -11.94 3.42
C PHE A 73 -6.14 -11.10 4.68
N PRO A 74 -4.91 -11.06 5.20
CA PRO A 74 -4.55 -10.23 6.34
C PRO A 74 -4.43 -8.75 5.93
N ILE A 75 -5.53 -8.15 5.44
CA ILE A 75 -5.63 -6.70 5.30
C ILE A 75 -5.84 -6.11 6.69
N SER A 76 -5.04 -5.11 7.04
CA SER A 76 -5.27 -4.37 8.27
C SER A 76 -6.46 -3.42 8.05
N ALA A 77 -7.66 -3.86 8.45
CA ALA A 77 -8.88 -3.06 8.35
C ALA A 77 -9.01 -2.03 9.50
N ALA A 78 -8.22 -2.20 10.57
CA ALA A 78 -8.25 -1.36 11.76
C ALA A 78 -7.01 -0.45 11.77
N TRP A 79 -7.21 0.80 11.35
CA TRP A 79 -6.35 1.92 11.71
C TRP A 79 -6.90 2.55 13.01
N PRO A 80 -6.09 2.82 14.06
CA PRO A 80 -6.55 3.56 15.24
C PRO A 80 -6.83 5.04 14.95
#